data_AF-K3ZYT0-F1
#
_entry.id   AF-K3ZYT0-F1
#
_cell.length_a   1.000
_cell.length_b   1.000
_cell.length_c   1.000
_cell.angle_alpha   90.00
_cell.angle_beta   90.00
_cell.angle_gamma   90.00
#
_symmetry.space_group_name_H-M   'P 1'
#
loop_
_entity.id
_entity.type
_entity.pdbx_description
1 polymer ?
#
loop_
_entity_poly.entity_id
_entity_poly.type
_entity_poly.pdbx_seq_one_letter_code
_entity_poly.pdbx_strand_id
1 'polypeptide(L)' 'MGYREVRLVNKGSSRHLICFVDFATPAHAFLAMRTLQGYKFDEQDHHSRNLNLQFSHSPRMVGSHGRC' A
#
# COMPACT_ATOMS: atom_id res chain seq x y z
N MET A 1 -16.03 -5.27 9.19
CA MET A 1 -15.31 -4.58 8.10
C MET A 1 -13.83 -4.56 8.43
N GLY A 2 -12.96 -4.94 7.48
CA GLY A 2 -11.54 -5.22 7.75
C GLY A 2 -10.55 -4.09 7.43
N TYR A 3 -10.95 -3.04 6.73
CA TYR A 3 -10.12 -1.87 6.43
C TYR A 3 -9.94 -0.99 7.68
N ARG A 4 -8.75 -0.40 7.86
CA ARG A 4 -8.47 0.60 8.91
C ARG A 4 -8.10 1.96 8.34
N GLU A 5 -7.01 2.02 7.57
CA GLU A 5 -6.42 3.29 7.15
C GLU A 5 -5.61 3.12 5.86
N VAL A 6 -5.51 4.18 5.06
CA VAL A 6 -4.61 4.27 3.91
C VAL A 6 -3.69 5.48 4.06
N ARG A 7 -2.41 5.29 3.74
CA ARG A 7 -1.39 6.33 3.80
C ARG A 7 -0.69 6.40 2.45
N LEU A 8 -0.91 7.49 1.72
CA LEU A 8 -0.24 7.76 0.46
C LEU A 8 1.08 8.48 0.74
N VAL A 9 2.19 7.91 0.27
CA VAL A 9 3.51 8.55 0.36
C VAL A 9 3.87 9.08 -1.02
N ASN A 10 3.76 10.40 -1.15
CA ASN A 10 4.32 11.10 -2.30
C ASN A 10 5.74 11.55 -1.96
N LYS A 11 6.72 10.75 -2.37
CA LYS A 11 8.12 11.16 -2.32
C LYS A 11 8.37 11.92 -3.63
N GLY A 12 8.32 13.25 -3.59
CA GLY A 12 8.29 14.14 -4.77
C GLY A 12 9.42 14.01 -5.83
N SER A 13 10.33 13.04 -5.67
CA SER A 13 11.37 12.68 -6.65
C SER A 13 11.15 11.29 -7.28
N SER A 14 10.27 10.44 -6.73
CA SER A 14 9.98 9.12 -7.29
C SER A 14 8.82 9.16 -8.27
N ARG A 15 9.05 8.66 -9.50
CA ARG A 15 8.00 8.39 -10.50
C ARG A 15 7.01 7.26 -10.11
N HIS A 16 7.04 6.82 -8.85
CA HIS A 16 6.20 5.75 -8.31
C HIS A 16 5.49 6.29 -7.07
N LEU A 17 4.17 6.18 -7.04
CA LEU A 17 3.38 6.41 -5.83
C LEU A 17 3.44 5.14 -4.97
N ILE A 18 3.77 5.29 -3.69
CA ILE A 18 3.75 4.20 -2.73
C ILE A 18 2.58 4.43 -1.77
N CYS A 19 1.73 3.42 -1.62
CA CYS A 19 0.61 3.44 -0.70
C CYS A 19 0.82 2.36 0.36
N PHE A 20 0.51 2.70 1.61
CA PHE A 20 0.39 1.73 2.69
C PHE A 20 -1.09 1.62 3.05
N VAL A 21 -1.56 0.40 3.28
CA VAL A 21 -2.93 0.15 3.74
C VAL A 21 -2.86 -0.73 4.98
N ASP A 22 -3.58 -0.31 6.02
CA ASP A 22 -3.67 -1.03 7.27
C ASP A 22 -5.03 -1.74 7.33
N PHE A 23 -5.01 -3.01 7.72
CA PHE A 23 -6.20 -3.84 7.92
C PHE A 23 -6.31 -4.29 9.37
N ALA A 24 -7.52 -4.67 9.77
CA ALA A 24 -7.84 -5.12 11.12
C ALA A 24 -7.18 -6.44 11.49
N THR A 25 -7.03 -7.33 10.52
CA THR A 25 -6.33 -8.61 10.70
C THR A 25 -5.46 -8.91 9.48
N PRO A 26 -4.40 -9.72 9.63
CA PRO A 26 -3.58 -10.18 8.50
C PRO A 26 -4.39 -10.94 7.44
N ALA A 27 -5.44 -11.65 7.84
CA ALA A 27 -6.32 -12.36 6.90
C ALA A 27 -7.05 -11.40 5.95
N HIS A 28 -7.56 -10.27 6.46
CA HIS A 28 -8.17 -9.24 5.61
C HIS A 28 -7.15 -8.61 4.66
N ALA A 29 -5.92 -8.35 5.14
CA ALA A 29 -4.84 -7.83 4.29
C ALA A 29 -4.44 -8.81 3.19
N PHE A 30 -4.32 -10.09 3.51
CA PHE A 30 -3.99 -11.14 2.56
C PHE A 30 -5.07 -11.28 1.49
N LEU A 31 -6.35 -11.25 1.87
CA LEU A 31 -7.45 -11.33 0.92
C LEU A 31 -7.43 -10.14 -0.04
N ALA A 32 -7.33 -8.91 0.49
CA ALA A 32 -7.25 -7.71 -0.32
C ALA A 32 -6.03 -7.71 -1.25
N MET A 33 -4.87 -8.14 -0.74
CA MET A 33 -3.65 -8.31 -1.53
C MET A 33 -3.89 -9.29 -2.68
N ARG A 34 -4.42 -10.49 -2.42
CA ARG A 34 -4.68 -11.49 -3.47
C ARG A 34 -5.69 -11.02 -4.51
N THR A 35 -6.71 -10.29 -4.10
CA THR A 35 -7.74 -9.78 -5.02
C THR A 35 -7.21 -8.66 -5.92
N LEU A 36 -6.33 -7.81 -5.41
CA LEU A 36 -5.84 -6.62 -6.13
C LEU A 36 -4.46 -6.83 -6.77
N GLN A 37 -3.78 -7.94 -6.48
CA GLN A 37 -2.46 -8.23 -7.04
C GLN A 37 -2.52 -8.28 -8.57
N GLY A 38 -1.68 -7.50 -9.24
CA GLY A 38 -1.61 -7.48 -10.69
C GLY A 38 -2.62 -6.54 -11.36
N TYR A 39 -3.45 -5.83 -10.59
CA TYR A 39 -4.45 -4.90 -11.13
C TYR A 39 -3.80 -3.86 -12.05
N LYS A 40 -4.33 -3.70 -13.27
CA LYS A 40 -3.88 -2.68 -14.22
C LYS A 40 -4.69 -1.41 -14.01
N PHE A 41 -4.01 -0.29 -13.78
CA PHE A 41 -4.69 1.01 -13.61
C PHE A 41 -5.31 1.50 -14.91
N ASP A 42 -4.56 1.35 -15.99
CA ASP A 42 -5.01 1.58 -17.35
C ASP A 42 -4.85 0.29 -18.15
N GLU A 43 -5.94 -0.23 -18.68
CA GLU A 43 -5.95 -1.43 -19.53
C GLU A 43 -5.54 -1.13 -20.97
N GLN A 44 -5.73 0.12 -21.43
CA GLN A 44 -5.44 0.57 -22.79
C GLN A 44 -3.95 0.92 -22.97
N ASP A 45 -3.25 1.29 -21.89
CA ASP A 45 -1.82 1.54 -21.93
C ASP A 45 -1.01 0.23 -21.70
N HIS A 46 -0.25 -0.16 -22.72
CA HIS A 46 0.65 -1.33 -22.66
C HIS A 46 1.83 -1.14 -21.70
N HIS A 47 2.19 0.10 -21.37
CA HIS A 47 3.24 0.44 -20.41
C HIS A 47 2.70 0.73 -18.99
N SER A 48 1.39 0.63 -18.80
CA SER A 48 0.73 0.80 -17.52
C SER A 48 1.26 -0.22 -16.52
N ARG A 49 1.67 0.27 -15.34
CA ARG A 49 2.23 -0.58 -14.29
C ARG A 49 1.12 -1.37 -13.63
N ASN A 50 1.35 -2.67 -13.47
CA ASN A 50 0.53 -3.50 -12.61
C ASN A 50 0.73 -3.10 -11.14
N LEU A 51 -0.37 -3.06 -10.40
CA LEU A 51 -0.36 -2.90 -8.96
C LEU A 51 0.36 -4.10 -8.32
N ASN A 52 1.38 -3.80 -7.54
CA ASN A 52 2.15 -4.79 -6.78
C ASN A 52 1.96 -4.50 -5.30
N LEU A 53 1.35 -5.44 -4.59
CA LEU A 53 1.11 -5.38 -3.17
C LEU A 53 1.98 -6.42 -2.47
N GLN A 54 2.59 -6.01 -1.36
CA GLN A 54 3.41 -6.85 -0.51
C GLN A 54 3.14 -6.49 0.94
N PHE A 55 3.39 -7.44 1.85
CA PHE A 55 3.37 -7.13 3.28
C PHE A 55 4.47 -6.11 3.60
N SER A 56 4.10 -5.06 4.31
CA SER A 56 5.07 -4.08 4.77
C SER A 56 5.91 -4.69 5.89
N HIS A 57 7.23 -4.65 5.73
CA HIS A 57 8.19 -4.96 6.79
C HIS A 57 8.45 -3.78 7.73
N SER A 58 7.89 -2.61 7.42
CA SER A 58 8.05 -1.41 8.22
C SER A 58 7.05 -1.43 9.38
N PRO A 59 7.50 -1.51 10.65
CA PRO A 59 6.59 -1.26 11.77
C PRO A 59 6.00 0.13 11.59
N ARG A 60 4.69 0.27 11.86
CA ARG A 60 4.07 1.59 11.92
C ARG A 60 4.88 2.39 12.93
N MET A 61 5.56 3.45 12.50
CA MET A 61 6.13 4.41 13.43
C MET A 61 4.95 5.04 14.17
N VAL A 62 4.61 4.48 15.33
CA VAL A 62 3.69 5.07 16.28
C VAL A 62 4.44 6.26 16.89
N GLY A 63 4.38 7.40 16.21
CA GLY A 63 4.86 8.69 16.68
C GLY A 63 6.38 8.85 16.80
N SER A 64 6.99 9.54 15.82
CA SER A 64 8.09 10.46 16.14
C SER A 64 7.52 11.71 16.85
N HIS A 65 6.90 11.49 18.01
CA HIS A 65 6.67 12.50 19.05
C HIS A 65 7.36 11.98 20.31
N GLY A 66 8.69 11.95 20.24
CA GLY A 66 9.56 11.48 21.30
C GLY A 66 10.99 11.80 20.92
N ARG A 67 11.30 13.10 20.83
CA ARG A 67 12.68 13.57 20.96
C ARG A 67 13.17 13.13 22.33
N CYS A 68 14.22 12.32 22.36
CA CYS A 68 15.23 12.38 23.40
C CYS A 68 16.51 12.88 22.73
#